data_AF-C3YGU6-F1
#
_entry.id   AF-C3YGU6-F1
#
_cell.length_a   1.000
_cell.length_b   1.000
_cell.length_c   1.000
_cell.angle_alpha   90.00
_cell.angle_beta   90.00
_cell.angle_gamma   90.00
#
_symmetry.space_group_name_H-M   'P 1'
#
loop_
_entity.id
_entity.type
_entity.pdbx_description
1 polymer ?
#
loop_
_entity_poly.entity_id
_entity_poly.type
_entity_poly.pdbx_seq_one_letter_code
_entity_poly.pdbx_strand_id
1 'polypeptide(L)'
;GPVTSPNYPSNYGNDENCGWLITVPTGSRILLTFDSFDVDDLDDALTIYDGSSYCASQLTGSQTVKPLTSTCNSMFLRFTSDYTNTSRGFQFSYTSQSVSYLATTACGGNLTAPSGGIVTSPNYPGNYGNNEVCDWLITVPAGSRIRLTFDSFDIRYRYDYLTIYDGASDCALILRWITGRQQLSPVTSASNVMFLRFTSDWYFATERFQFSYTS
;
A
#
# COMPACT_ATOMS: atom_id res chain seq x y z
N GLY A 1 -9.19 3.22 -22.93
CA GLY A 1 -8.20 3.19 -24.03
C GLY A 1 -6.81 3.36 -23.43
N PRO A 2 -5.74 3.03 -24.17
CA PRO A 2 -4.38 3.29 -23.71
C PRO A 2 -4.18 4.80 -23.48
N VAL A 3 -3.32 5.15 -22.54
CA VAL A 3 -2.85 6.52 -22.30
C VAL A 3 -1.57 6.73 -23.09
N THR A 4 -1.44 7.89 -23.71
CA THR A 4 -0.32 8.22 -24.58
C THR A 4 0.28 9.57 -24.22
N SER A 5 1.56 9.74 -24.53
CA SER A 5 2.17 11.08 -24.62
C SER A 5 1.45 11.95 -25.66
N PRO A 6 1.57 13.29 -25.57
CA PRO A 6 1.10 14.20 -26.61
C PRO A 6 1.58 13.75 -27.99
N ASN A 7 0.71 13.91 -29.01
CA ASN A 7 0.97 13.62 -30.42
C ASN A 7 1.27 12.15 -30.80
N TYR A 8 1.32 11.21 -29.85
CA TYR A 8 1.58 9.81 -30.15
C TYR A 8 0.63 9.26 -31.23
N PRO A 9 1.11 8.56 -32.28
CA PRO A 9 2.45 7.95 -32.40
C PRO A 9 3.52 8.84 -33.06
N SER A 10 3.24 10.12 -33.31
CA SER A 10 4.26 11.11 -33.69
C SER A 10 5.01 11.61 -32.46
N ASN A 11 6.13 12.31 -32.68
CA ASN A 11 6.93 12.84 -31.58
C ASN A 11 6.12 13.82 -30.72
N TYR A 12 6.36 13.78 -29.41
CA TYR A 12 5.80 14.76 -28.47
C TYR A 12 6.37 16.16 -28.73
N GLY A 13 5.77 17.20 -28.14
CA GLY A 13 6.25 18.58 -28.27
C GLY A 13 7.38 18.96 -27.30
N ASN A 14 8.01 20.10 -27.54
CA ASN A 14 8.88 20.74 -26.56
C ASN A 14 8.04 21.39 -25.44
N ASP A 15 8.65 21.59 -24.28
CA ASP A 15 8.09 22.27 -23.11
C ASP A 15 6.78 21.64 -22.59
N GLU A 16 6.59 20.34 -22.82
CA GLU A 16 5.41 19.61 -22.36
C GLU A 16 5.44 19.45 -20.85
N ASN A 17 4.27 19.53 -20.21
CA ASN A 17 4.12 19.25 -18.79
C ASN A 17 2.74 18.63 -18.55
N CYS A 18 2.68 17.33 -18.75
CA CYS A 18 1.44 16.55 -18.68
C CYS A 18 1.38 15.73 -17.40
N GLY A 19 0.18 15.56 -16.84
CA GLY A 19 -0.03 14.79 -15.61
C GLY A 19 -1.26 13.89 -15.70
N TRP A 20 -1.14 12.66 -15.21
CA TRP A 20 -2.23 11.69 -15.12
C TRP A 20 -2.32 11.13 -13.71
N LEU A 21 -3.47 11.35 -13.05
CA LEU A 21 -3.80 10.67 -11.80
C LEU A 21 -4.62 9.42 -12.13
N ILE A 22 -4.06 8.26 -11.82
CA ILE A 22 -4.72 6.97 -11.97
C ILE A 22 -5.19 6.51 -10.60
N THR A 23 -6.49 6.23 -10.48
CA THR A 23 -7.09 5.64 -9.28
C THR A 23 -7.89 4.40 -9.64
N VAL A 24 -7.79 3.37 -8.80
CA VAL A 24 -8.60 2.15 -8.86
C VAL A 24 -9.38 1.98 -7.55
N PRO A 25 -10.37 1.06 -7.49
CA PRO A 25 -11.12 0.83 -6.25
C PRO A 25 -10.21 0.55 -5.05
N THR A 26 -10.65 0.98 -3.86
CA THR A 26 -9.96 0.69 -2.60
C THR A 26 -9.80 -0.82 -2.41
N GLY A 27 -8.63 -1.24 -1.95
CA GLY A 27 -8.29 -2.67 -1.84
C GLY A 27 -7.73 -3.27 -3.13
N SER A 28 -7.58 -2.50 -4.21
CA SER A 28 -6.87 -2.92 -5.43
C SER A 28 -5.52 -2.23 -5.57
N ARG A 29 -4.65 -2.80 -6.41
CA ARG A 29 -3.43 -2.17 -6.95
C ARG A 29 -3.59 -1.88 -8.43
N ILE A 30 -2.76 -0.99 -8.93
CA ILE A 30 -2.64 -0.60 -10.32
C ILE A 30 -1.48 -1.40 -10.90
N LEU A 31 -1.74 -2.23 -11.90
CA LEU A 31 -0.71 -2.79 -12.75
C LEU A 31 -0.60 -1.94 -14.02
N LEU A 32 0.53 -1.26 -14.18
CA LEU A 32 0.87 -0.42 -15.31
C LEU A 32 1.73 -1.21 -16.31
N THR A 33 1.33 -1.18 -17.59
CA THR A 33 2.01 -1.89 -18.69
C THR A 33 2.27 -0.95 -19.85
N PHE A 34 3.51 -0.93 -20.34
CA PHE A 34 3.90 -0.10 -21.48
C PHE A 34 3.94 -0.95 -22.75
N ASP A 35 3.29 -0.45 -23.79
CA ASP A 35 3.36 -1.03 -25.14
C ASP A 35 4.56 -0.46 -25.91
N SER A 36 4.92 0.80 -25.63
CA SER A 36 6.03 1.53 -26.24
C SER A 36 6.51 2.63 -25.31
N PHE A 37 7.83 2.82 -25.22
CA PHE A 37 8.44 3.89 -24.45
C PHE A 37 9.71 4.39 -25.13
N ASP A 38 9.69 5.65 -25.56
CA ASP A 38 10.77 6.33 -26.27
C ASP A 38 10.75 7.82 -25.91
N VAL A 39 11.47 8.18 -24.86
CA VAL A 39 11.62 9.56 -24.37
C VAL A 39 13.09 9.94 -24.51
N ASP A 40 13.39 11.20 -24.84
CA ASP A 40 14.79 11.67 -24.86
C ASP A 40 15.49 11.37 -23.52
N ASP A 41 16.76 10.98 -23.56
CA ASP A 41 17.48 10.47 -22.39
C ASP A 41 18.29 11.53 -21.64
N LEU A 42 18.34 12.77 -22.13
CA LEU A 42 19.09 13.85 -21.50
C LEU A 42 18.25 14.63 -20.49
N ASP A 43 17.16 15.25 -20.94
CA ASP A 43 16.42 16.24 -20.15
C ASP A 43 14.91 15.96 -20.05
N ASP A 44 14.40 15.00 -20.81
CA ASP A 44 12.98 14.62 -20.80
C ASP A 44 12.71 13.41 -19.90
N ALA A 45 11.52 13.35 -19.31
CA ALA A 45 11.21 12.27 -18.38
C ALA A 45 9.73 11.99 -18.16
N LEU A 46 9.42 10.70 -18.04
CA LEU A 46 8.19 10.24 -17.39
C LEU A 46 8.51 9.88 -15.93
N THR A 47 8.04 10.71 -15.00
CA THR A 47 8.16 10.47 -13.55
C THR A 47 6.89 9.80 -13.03
N ILE A 48 7.05 8.68 -12.33
CA ILE A 48 5.96 7.88 -11.77
C ILE A 48 6.02 7.97 -10.25
N TYR A 49 4.98 8.57 -9.67
CA TYR A 49 4.77 8.70 -8.24
C TYR A 49 3.77 7.63 -7.79
N ASP A 50 4.25 6.70 -6.96
CA ASP A 50 3.44 5.59 -6.48
C ASP A 50 2.60 5.99 -5.26
N GLY A 51 1.53 6.77 -5.51
CA GLY A 51 0.58 7.20 -4.50
C GLY A 51 1.20 8.14 -3.46
N SER A 52 1.02 7.84 -2.17
CA SER A 52 1.59 8.62 -1.04
C SER A 52 3.06 8.33 -0.77
N SER A 53 3.69 7.45 -1.55
CA SER A 53 5.12 7.18 -1.44
C SER A 53 5.93 8.36 -1.98
N TYR A 54 6.97 8.76 -1.24
CA TYR A 54 7.97 9.73 -1.72
C TYR A 54 8.91 9.16 -2.79
N CYS A 55 8.92 7.84 -2.98
CA CYS A 55 9.77 7.20 -3.98
C CYS A 55 9.16 7.36 -5.37
N ALA A 56 9.69 8.31 -6.15
CA ALA A 56 9.39 8.42 -7.57
C ALA A 56 10.35 7.55 -8.40
N SER A 57 9.83 6.87 -9.42
CA SER A 57 10.63 6.23 -10.45
C SER A 57 10.63 7.10 -11.69
N GLN A 58 11.81 7.37 -12.24
CA GLN A 58 11.96 8.16 -13.47
C GLN A 58 12.33 7.24 -14.63
N LEU A 59 11.60 7.37 -15.73
CA LEU A 59 11.88 6.67 -16.98
C LEU A 59 12.29 7.68 -18.03
N THR A 60 13.41 7.41 -18.70
CA THR A 60 13.97 8.17 -19.82
C THR A 60 14.52 7.19 -20.86
N GLY A 61 14.90 7.69 -22.03
CA GLY A 61 15.48 6.89 -23.11
C GLY A 61 14.50 5.94 -23.80
N SER A 62 14.99 5.31 -24.86
CA SER A 62 14.30 4.25 -25.58
C SER A 62 14.51 2.91 -24.87
N GLN A 63 13.45 2.32 -24.31
CA GLN A 63 13.56 1.08 -23.54
C GLN A 63 12.28 0.26 -23.47
N THR A 64 12.44 -1.05 -23.21
CA THR A 64 11.34 -1.92 -22.81
C THR A 64 11.11 -1.81 -21.31
N VAL A 65 10.01 -1.17 -20.92
CA VAL A 65 9.65 -0.98 -19.50
C VAL A 65 8.97 -2.25 -18.96
N LYS A 66 9.50 -2.81 -17.87
CA LYS A 66 8.83 -3.93 -17.18
C LYS A 66 7.53 -3.46 -16.52
N PRO A 67 6.50 -4.31 -16.42
CA PRO A 67 5.26 -3.94 -15.73
C PRO A 67 5.53 -3.43 -14.31
N LEU A 68 4.84 -2.36 -13.94
CA LEU A 68 4.98 -1.73 -12.63
C LEU A 68 3.68 -1.91 -11.84
N THR A 69 3.80 -2.38 -10.61
CA THR A 69 2.64 -2.52 -9.71
C THR A 69 2.72 -1.46 -8.62
N SER A 70 1.63 -0.76 -8.38
CA SER A 70 1.55 0.23 -7.31
C SER A 70 1.54 -0.41 -5.93
N THR A 71 2.02 0.34 -4.94
CA THR A 71 1.88 0.01 -3.53
C THR A 71 0.44 0.11 -3.05
N CYS A 72 -0.39 0.95 -3.69
CA CYS A 72 -1.78 1.22 -3.30
C CYS A 72 -2.73 1.46 -4.47
N ASN A 73 -3.92 2.01 -4.23
CA ASN A 73 -4.96 2.17 -5.25
C ASN A 73 -4.84 3.48 -6.06
N SER A 74 -3.70 4.18 -6.00
CA SER A 74 -3.45 5.43 -6.70
C SER A 74 -2.01 5.54 -7.18
N MET A 75 -1.82 6.11 -8.38
CA MET A 75 -0.52 6.46 -8.97
C MET A 75 -0.67 7.82 -9.67
N PHE A 76 0.35 8.67 -9.59
CA PHE A 76 0.43 9.90 -10.38
C PHE A 76 1.61 9.81 -11.34
N LEU A 77 1.38 10.07 -12.62
CA LEU A 77 2.42 10.09 -13.63
C LEU A 77 2.56 11.50 -14.16
N ARG A 78 3.79 11.97 -14.32
CA ARG A 78 4.11 13.28 -14.87
C ARG A 78 5.12 13.14 -15.99
N PHE A 79 4.76 13.62 -17.17
CA PHE A 79 5.68 13.75 -18.29
C PHE A 79 6.12 15.20 -18.43
N THR A 80 7.42 15.43 -18.52
CA THR A 80 8.01 16.73 -18.83
C THR A 80 9.00 16.62 -19.97
N SER A 81 8.98 17.58 -20.89
CA SER A 81 10.03 17.79 -21.89
C SER A 81 10.66 19.18 -21.80
N ASP A 82 11.86 19.32 -22.33
CA ASP A 82 12.58 20.59 -22.43
C ASP A 82 12.31 21.32 -23.77
N TYR A 83 13.12 22.33 -24.11
CA TYR A 83 12.91 23.17 -25.30
C TYR A 83 13.47 22.57 -26.60
N THR A 84 14.08 21.37 -26.58
CA THR A 84 14.71 20.72 -27.74
C THR A 84 14.45 19.20 -27.75
N ASN A 85 14.99 18.49 -28.75
CA ASN A 85 15.07 17.02 -28.81
C ASN A 85 13.81 16.25 -28.39
N THR A 86 12.93 15.97 -29.35
CA THR A 86 11.72 15.17 -29.11
C THR A 86 11.88 13.74 -29.62
N SER A 87 11.31 12.78 -28.91
CA SER A 87 11.23 11.36 -29.31
C SER A 87 9.78 10.93 -29.55
N ARG A 88 9.55 9.68 -29.94
CA ARG A 88 8.21 9.17 -30.30
C ARG A 88 7.22 9.18 -29.12
N GLY A 89 7.73 9.22 -27.90
CA GLY A 89 6.95 9.24 -26.68
C GLY A 89 6.55 7.84 -26.21
N PHE A 90 5.42 7.74 -25.54
CA PHE A 90 5.02 6.51 -24.87
C PHE A 90 3.54 6.19 -25.05
N GLN A 91 3.23 4.90 -24.92
CA GLN A 91 1.89 4.36 -24.78
C GLN A 91 1.88 3.36 -23.64
N PHE A 92 0.96 3.56 -22.69
CA PHE A 92 0.74 2.64 -21.59
C PHE A 92 -0.74 2.33 -21.37
N SER A 93 -1.00 1.21 -20.72
CA SER A 93 -2.30 0.81 -20.22
C SER A 93 -2.18 0.47 -18.73
N TYR A 94 -3.32 0.43 -18.04
CA TYR A 94 -3.36 0.05 -16.63
C TYR A 94 -4.57 -0.83 -16.34
N THR A 95 -4.43 -1.71 -15.35
CA THR A 95 -5.51 -2.57 -14.85
C THR A 95 -5.56 -2.53 -13.33
N SER A 96 -6.75 -2.77 -12.77
CA SER A 96 -6.96 -2.95 -11.34
C SER A 96 -6.77 -4.42 -10.95
N GLN A 97 -5.91 -4.67 -9.97
CA GLN A 97 -5.71 -5.99 -9.37
C GLN A 97 -6.22 -5.97 -7.93
N SER A 98 -7.33 -6.65 -7.66
CA SER A 98 -7.86 -6.78 -6.29
C SER A 98 -6.87 -7.52 -5.40
N VAL A 99 -6.55 -6.94 -4.25
CA VAL A 99 -5.74 -7.59 -3.22
C VAL A 99 -6.69 -8.29 -2.25
N SER A 100 -6.54 -9.60 -2.14
CA SER A 100 -7.29 -10.38 -1.16
C SER A 100 -6.42 -10.60 0.07
N TYR A 101 -6.54 -9.70 1.05
CA TYR A 101 -5.79 -9.79 2.31
C TYR A 101 -6.13 -11.05 3.10
N LEU A 102 -7.42 -11.41 3.15
CA LEU A 102 -7.91 -12.50 4.00
C LEU A 102 -7.79 -13.90 3.37
N ALA A 103 -7.55 -13.99 2.05
CA ALA A 103 -7.40 -15.29 1.38
C ALA A 103 -5.94 -15.79 1.36
N THR A 104 -4.96 -14.91 1.62
CA THR A 104 -3.54 -15.25 1.54
C THR A 104 -2.85 -15.33 2.90
N THR A 105 -3.46 -14.82 3.98
CA THR A 105 -2.85 -14.85 5.32
C THR A 105 -3.22 -16.13 6.06
N ALA A 106 -2.22 -16.82 6.63
CA ALA A 106 -2.42 -18.01 7.45
C ALA A 106 -3.10 -17.71 8.81
N CYS A 107 -3.22 -16.43 9.14
CA CYS A 107 -3.74 -15.88 10.38
C CYS A 107 -4.48 -14.56 10.10
N GLY A 108 -5.23 -14.09 11.09
CA GLY A 108 -6.05 -12.89 10.93
C GLY A 108 -7.52 -13.20 10.68
N GLY A 109 -8.24 -12.26 10.08
CA GLY A 109 -9.65 -12.45 9.74
C GLY A 109 -10.47 -11.15 9.74
N ASN A 110 -11.74 -11.29 9.33
CA ASN A 110 -12.72 -10.21 9.42
C ASN A 110 -13.41 -10.25 10.79
N LEU A 111 -13.38 -9.13 11.50
CA LEU A 111 -13.88 -8.99 12.86
C LEU A 111 -15.04 -7.99 12.83
N THR A 112 -16.27 -8.51 12.93
CA THR A 112 -17.49 -7.71 12.68
C THR A 112 -18.37 -7.50 13.92
N ALA A 113 -17.95 -8.00 15.07
CA ALA A 113 -18.69 -7.79 16.32
C ALA A 113 -18.55 -6.33 16.78
N PRO A 114 -19.58 -5.69 17.35
CA PRO A 114 -19.47 -4.31 17.86
C PRO A 114 -18.38 -4.16 18.93
N SER A 115 -18.21 -5.19 19.75
CA SER A 115 -17.09 -5.33 20.67
C SER A 115 -16.44 -6.69 20.44
N GLY A 116 -15.15 -6.68 20.16
CA GLY A 116 -14.36 -7.90 20.04
C GLY A 116 -14.02 -8.48 21.40
N GLY A 117 -14.06 -9.81 21.50
CA GLY A 117 -13.33 -10.51 22.55
C GLY A 117 -11.82 -10.35 22.39
N ILE A 118 -11.05 -11.07 23.21
CA ILE A 118 -9.59 -11.10 23.11
C ILE A 118 -9.20 -11.75 21.77
N VAL A 119 -8.47 -11.00 20.96
CA VAL A 119 -7.80 -11.46 19.73
C VAL A 119 -6.32 -11.59 20.04
N THR A 120 -5.72 -12.69 19.62
CA THR A 120 -4.34 -13.01 19.97
C THR A 120 -3.46 -13.12 18.73
N SER A 121 -2.15 -13.00 18.93
CA SER A 121 -1.16 -13.44 17.96
C SER A 121 -1.37 -14.93 17.60
N PRO A 122 -0.86 -15.39 16.45
CA PRO A 122 -0.86 -16.82 16.11
C PRO A 122 -0.21 -17.66 17.20
N ASN A 123 -0.70 -18.90 17.34
CA ASN A 123 -0.22 -19.91 18.29
C ASN A 123 -0.35 -19.56 19.79
N TYR A 124 -1.04 -18.47 20.14
CA TYR A 124 -1.25 -18.08 21.54
C TYR A 124 -1.90 -19.22 22.35
N PRO A 125 -1.45 -19.50 23.60
CA PRO A 125 -0.51 -18.72 24.42
C PRO A 125 0.97 -18.93 24.11
N GLY A 126 1.33 -19.74 23.11
CA GLY A 126 2.68 -19.81 22.57
C GLY A 126 3.10 -18.56 21.81
N ASN A 127 4.30 -18.60 21.23
CA ASN A 127 4.87 -17.48 20.47
C ASN A 127 4.31 -17.48 19.04
N TYR A 128 4.22 -16.30 18.43
CA TYR A 128 3.95 -16.22 16.99
C TYR A 128 5.06 -16.90 16.18
N GLY A 129 4.76 -17.27 14.94
CA GLY A 129 5.72 -17.91 14.04
C GLY A 129 6.57 -16.90 13.25
N ASN A 130 7.57 -17.42 12.55
CA ASN A 130 8.47 -16.62 11.71
C ASN A 130 7.86 -16.43 10.31
N ASN A 131 8.19 -15.31 9.65
CA ASN A 131 7.67 -14.94 8.33
C ASN A 131 6.14 -14.91 8.26
N GLU A 132 5.48 -14.60 9.37
CA GLU A 132 4.03 -14.51 9.42
C GLU A 132 3.59 -13.14 8.92
N VAL A 133 2.52 -13.14 8.12
CA VAL A 133 1.75 -11.94 7.80
C VAL A 133 0.32 -12.21 8.23
N CYS A 134 -0.16 -11.46 9.23
CA CYS A 134 -1.52 -11.58 9.73
C CYS A 134 -2.26 -10.27 9.49
N ASP A 135 -3.43 -10.37 8.86
CA ASP A 135 -4.27 -9.23 8.53
C ASP A 135 -5.62 -9.34 9.24
N TRP A 136 -5.95 -8.33 10.04
CA TRP A 136 -7.28 -8.20 10.64
C TRP A 136 -7.99 -6.99 10.06
N LEU A 137 -9.20 -7.21 9.54
CA LEU A 137 -10.13 -6.15 9.17
C LEU A 137 -11.20 -6.05 10.25
N ILE A 138 -11.24 -4.95 10.98
CA ILE A 138 -12.27 -4.69 11.99
C ILE A 138 -13.32 -3.78 11.36
N THR A 139 -14.57 -4.22 11.37
CA THR A 139 -15.72 -3.43 10.92
C THR A 139 -16.79 -3.42 12.00
N VAL A 140 -17.08 -2.25 12.56
CA VAL A 140 -18.16 -2.06 13.53
C VAL A 140 -19.35 -1.34 12.86
N PRO A 141 -20.53 -1.21 13.51
CA PRO A 141 -21.67 -0.52 12.92
C PRO A 141 -21.33 0.88 12.40
N ALA A 142 -21.96 1.29 11.30
CA ALA A 142 -21.74 2.60 10.70
C ALA A 142 -22.06 3.72 11.70
N GLY A 143 -21.21 4.76 11.74
CA GLY A 143 -21.33 5.88 12.68
C GLY A 143 -20.58 5.68 14.01
N SER A 144 -20.10 4.48 14.31
CA SER A 144 -19.22 4.19 15.45
C SER A 144 -17.74 4.41 15.13
N ARG A 145 -16.88 4.37 16.17
CA ARG A 145 -15.42 4.43 16.04
C ARG A 145 -14.78 3.26 16.78
N ILE A 146 -13.78 2.65 16.17
CA ILE A 146 -13.10 1.50 16.76
C ILE A 146 -12.05 2.02 17.74
N ARG A 147 -12.19 1.67 19.01
CA ARG A 147 -11.16 1.84 20.04
C ARG A 147 -10.48 0.50 20.30
N LEU A 148 -9.24 0.38 19.82
CA LEU A 148 -8.35 -0.77 19.98
C LEU A 148 -7.55 -0.66 21.28
N THR A 149 -7.52 -1.74 22.06
CA THR A 149 -6.84 -1.86 23.35
C THR A 149 -5.90 -3.06 23.34
N PHE A 150 -4.70 -2.90 23.90
CA PHE A 150 -3.73 -3.99 24.04
C PHE A 150 -3.67 -4.42 25.50
N ASP A 151 -3.96 -5.68 25.78
CA ASP A 151 -3.84 -6.24 27.13
C ASP A 151 -2.39 -6.65 27.41
N SER A 152 -1.71 -7.20 26.40
CA SER A 152 -0.28 -7.48 26.42
C SER A 152 0.30 -7.31 25.02
N PHE A 153 1.48 -6.71 24.94
CA PHE A 153 2.15 -6.50 23.65
C PHE A 153 3.66 -6.70 23.78
N ASP A 154 4.14 -7.76 23.15
CA ASP A 154 5.54 -8.08 23.02
C ASP A 154 5.77 -8.62 21.61
N ILE A 155 6.65 -7.96 20.85
CA ILE A 155 7.14 -8.41 19.55
C ILE A 155 8.61 -8.02 19.44
N ARG A 156 9.35 -8.66 18.54
CA ARG A 156 10.78 -8.42 18.41
C ARG A 156 11.09 -6.99 17.97
N TYR A 157 11.93 -6.31 18.73
CA TYR A 157 12.28 -4.91 18.48
C TYR A 157 13.02 -4.72 17.14
N ARG A 158 12.57 -3.75 16.33
CA ARG A 158 13.07 -3.33 15.00
C ARG A 158 12.85 -4.30 13.83
N TYR A 159 12.63 -5.58 14.09
CA TYR A 159 12.51 -6.59 13.03
C TYR A 159 11.05 -6.94 12.75
N ASP A 160 10.26 -7.06 13.82
CA ASP A 160 8.84 -7.37 13.73
C ASP A 160 8.03 -6.10 14.00
N TYR A 161 6.88 -5.99 13.37
CA TYR A 161 6.04 -4.81 13.51
C TYR A 161 4.56 -5.10 13.35
N LEU A 162 3.75 -4.35 14.11
CA LEU A 162 2.32 -4.23 13.93
C LEU A 162 2.02 -2.81 13.41
N THR A 163 1.34 -2.74 12.27
CA THR A 163 0.86 -1.46 11.71
C THR A 163 -0.67 -1.41 11.80
N ILE A 164 -1.18 -0.29 12.32
CA ILE A 164 -2.61 -0.02 12.47
C ILE A 164 -2.97 1.09 11.48
N TYR A 165 -3.98 0.83 10.64
CA TYR A 165 -4.41 1.70 9.57
C TYR A 165 -5.87 2.16 9.79
N ASP A 166 -6.15 3.43 9.51
CA ASP A 166 -7.48 4.06 9.64
C ASP A 166 -8.35 3.82 8.41
N GLY A 167 -8.67 2.56 8.13
CA GLY A 167 -9.51 2.20 7.00
C GLY A 167 -9.49 0.72 6.69
N ALA A 168 -9.90 0.35 5.48
CA ALA A 168 -10.15 -1.03 5.09
C ALA A 168 -8.91 -1.80 4.60
N SER A 169 -7.75 -1.15 4.47
CA SER A 169 -6.54 -1.80 3.95
C SER A 169 -5.25 -1.09 4.38
N ASP A 170 -4.12 -1.68 4.02
CA ASP A 170 -2.77 -1.13 4.13
C ASP A 170 -2.50 0.13 3.28
N CYS A 171 -3.53 0.65 2.60
CA CYS A 171 -3.49 1.93 1.87
C CYS A 171 -4.10 3.10 2.64
N ALA A 172 -4.71 2.83 3.78
CA ALA A 172 -5.24 3.88 4.63
C ALA A 172 -4.14 4.57 5.44
N LEU A 173 -4.50 5.66 6.11
CA LEU A 173 -3.59 6.41 6.98
C LEU A 173 -3.06 5.51 8.10
N ILE A 174 -1.75 5.50 8.33
CA ILE A 174 -1.17 4.81 9.48
C ILE A 174 -1.51 5.58 10.76
N LEU A 175 -2.27 4.95 11.66
CA LEU A 175 -2.53 5.46 13.00
C LEU A 175 -1.36 5.19 13.93
N ARG A 176 -0.75 3.99 13.81
CA ARG A 176 0.39 3.62 14.64
C ARG A 176 1.23 2.53 13.96
N TRP A 177 2.53 2.65 14.11
CA TRP A 177 3.51 1.61 13.80
C TRP A 177 4.23 1.23 15.11
N ILE A 178 4.25 -0.05 15.44
CA ILE A 178 4.68 -0.52 16.76
C ILE A 178 5.70 -1.64 16.59
N THR A 179 6.76 -1.60 17.41
CA THR A 179 7.78 -2.65 17.53
C THR A 179 8.30 -2.72 18.98
N GLY A 180 8.84 -3.88 19.38
CA GLY A 180 9.34 -4.11 20.73
C GLY A 180 8.23 -4.27 21.78
N ARG A 181 8.63 -4.70 22.99
CA ARG A 181 7.76 -4.72 24.17
C ARG A 181 7.38 -3.31 24.58
N GLN A 182 6.08 -3.02 24.63
CA GLN A 182 5.57 -1.70 25.04
C GLN A 182 4.25 -1.81 25.80
N GLN A 183 4.03 -0.91 26.76
CA GLN A 183 2.70 -0.63 27.28
C GLN A 183 2.03 0.40 26.36
N LEU A 184 0.97 0.01 25.68
CA LEU A 184 0.33 0.81 24.64
C LEU A 184 -0.93 1.51 25.16
N SER A 185 -1.04 2.80 24.88
CA SER A 185 -2.30 3.52 24.99
C SER A 185 -3.29 3.05 23.91
N PRO A 186 -4.61 3.12 24.17
CA PRO A 186 -5.62 2.76 23.17
C PRO A 186 -5.48 3.59 21.89
N VAL A 187 -5.78 2.97 20.74
CA VAL A 187 -5.78 3.62 19.42
C VAL A 187 -7.22 3.71 18.94
N THR A 188 -7.64 4.88 18.46
CA THR A 188 -9.02 5.11 18.01
C THR A 188 -9.04 5.48 16.53
N SER A 189 -9.88 4.82 15.73
CA SER A 189 -10.08 5.16 14.31
C SER A 189 -10.92 6.42 14.13
N ALA A 190 -10.86 7.03 12.94
CA ALA A 190 -11.77 8.10 12.55
C ALA A 190 -13.14 7.57 12.09
N SER A 191 -13.17 6.31 11.60
CA SER A 191 -14.34 5.66 11.02
C SER A 191 -14.72 4.35 11.73
N ASN A 192 -15.73 3.66 11.22
CA ASN A 192 -16.16 2.34 11.70
C ASN A 192 -15.33 1.17 11.10
N VAL A 193 -14.22 1.46 10.42
CA VAL A 193 -13.34 0.46 9.80
C VAL A 193 -11.88 0.71 10.20
N MET A 194 -11.17 -0.35 10.61
CA MET A 194 -9.76 -0.31 10.99
C MET A 194 -9.07 -1.58 10.48
N PHE A 195 -7.88 -1.43 9.90
CA PHE A 195 -7.09 -2.54 9.37
C PHE A 195 -5.79 -2.68 10.14
N LEU A 196 -5.44 -3.90 10.52
CA LEU A 196 -4.22 -4.21 11.26
C LEU A 196 -3.40 -5.22 10.45
N ARG A 197 -2.10 -4.97 10.30
CA ARG A 197 -1.15 -5.93 9.74
C ARG A 197 0.01 -6.18 10.69
N PHE A 198 0.16 -7.44 11.10
CA PHE A 198 1.36 -7.92 11.78
C PHE A 198 2.31 -8.58 10.77
N THR A 199 3.60 -8.32 10.90
CA THR A 199 4.65 -8.96 10.10
C THR A 199 5.83 -9.34 10.99
N SER A 200 6.25 -10.60 10.91
CA SER A 200 7.46 -11.12 11.57
C SER A 200 8.58 -11.45 10.58
N ASP A 201 9.82 -11.35 11.04
CA ASP A 201 10.99 -11.74 10.27
C ASP A 201 11.24 -13.25 10.29
N TRP A 202 12.34 -13.69 9.66
CA TRP A 202 12.66 -15.11 9.50
C TRP A 202 13.26 -15.78 10.74
N TYR A 203 13.63 -14.99 11.76
CA TYR A 203 14.34 -15.48 12.93
C TYR A 203 13.37 -15.89 14.04
N PHE A 204 13.83 -16.78 14.93
CA PHE A 204 12.99 -17.40 15.95
C PHE A 204 12.33 -16.37 16.89
N ALA A 205 11.01 -16.36 16.91
CA ALA A 205 10.20 -15.53 17.80
C ALA A 205 10.04 -16.14 19.20
N THR A 206 10.15 -15.29 20.21
CA THR A 206 9.90 -15.61 21.63
C THR A 206 8.78 -14.78 22.25
N GLU A 207 8.10 -13.99 21.43
CA GLU A 207 7.17 -12.96 21.85
C GLU A 207 5.72 -13.28 21.41
N ARG A 208 4.76 -12.50 21.94
CA ARG A 208 3.32 -12.67 21.73
C ARG A 208 2.56 -11.41 22.11
N PHE A 209 1.38 -11.24 21.53
CA PHE A 209 0.51 -10.13 21.86
C PHE A 209 -0.95 -10.53 21.85
N GLN A 210 -1.78 -9.75 22.53
CA GLN A 210 -3.23 -9.84 22.43
C GLN A 210 -3.85 -8.44 22.51
N PHE A 211 -4.96 -8.27 21.82
CA PHE A 211 -5.71 -7.03 21.78
C PHE A 211 -7.21 -7.30 21.82
N SER A 212 -7.97 -6.27 22.14
CA SER A 212 -9.43 -6.24 22.09
C SER A 212 -9.87 -4.92 21.46
N TYR A 213 -11.15 -4.82 21.09
CA TYR A 213 -11.68 -3.59 20.51
C TYR A 213 -13.14 -3.36 20.87
N THR A 214 -13.56 -2.11 20.80
CA THR A 214 -14.95 -1.66 21.05
C THR A 214 -15.36 -0.61 20.02
N SER A 215 -16.66 -0.54 19.70
CA SER A 215 -17.29 0.44 18.80
C SER A 215 -17.66 1.76 19.46
#